data_AF-A0A2J4G7W0-F1
#
_entry.id   AF-A0A2J4G7W0-F1
#
_cell.length_a   1.000
_cell.length_b   1.000
_cell.length_c   1.000
_cell.angle_alpha   90.00
_cell.angle_beta   90.00
_cell.angle_gamma   90.00
#
_symmetry.space_group_name_H-M   'P 1'
#
loop_
_entity.id
_entity.type
_entity.pdbx_description
1 polymer ?
#
loop_
_entity_poly.entity_id
_entity_poly.type
_entity_poly.pdbx_seq_one_letter_code
_entity_poly.pdbx_strand_id
1 'polypeptide(L)'
;MLLGFESFEEFVEWYRELGKLRVFWAKNAASISLVGLSVEAAVVSVKWLVRRRVVDASLVVCSSPAPTDLPALLSRVGGSAVILVVPKGTPFDASLVDAKSVLYFWGPNAEVLEPNREVEVRVYREWSSEDMAAFERVQKQSWGFFVPPRPGDHRVVAGFLGGEPVALAYLNARNFNIDYGVHVARRYWRRRVGTRILAELLSLARELGAKRVSVVRVFRSARGTTSDLRAASFYEANRPSLSLEVYRLKTRQSGAQG
;
A
#
# COMPACT_ATOMS: atom_id res chain seq x y z
N MET A 1 10.06 6.82 15.23
CA MET A 1 8.62 6.68 14.92
C MET A 1 8.46 5.74 13.73
N LEU A 2 7.77 4.61 13.90
CA LEU A 2 7.72 3.49 12.95
C LEU A 2 6.96 3.92 11.68
N LEU A 3 7.57 3.88 10.49
CA LEU A 3 6.94 4.32 9.22
C LEU A 3 6.31 5.75 9.29
N GLY A 4 6.84 6.62 10.15
CA GLY A 4 6.29 7.96 10.40
C GLY A 4 5.01 8.00 11.26
N PHE A 5 4.59 6.90 11.89
CA PHE A 5 3.49 6.87 12.88
C PHE A 5 3.90 7.50 14.20
N GLU A 6 3.03 8.32 14.78
CA GLU A 6 3.30 9.06 16.02
C GLU A 6 3.53 8.14 17.21
N SER A 7 2.80 7.01 17.21
CA SER A 7 2.96 5.95 18.21
C SER A 7 2.93 4.56 17.58
N PHE A 8 3.29 3.56 18.36
CA PHE A 8 3.19 2.16 17.93
C PHE A 8 1.72 1.73 17.80
N GLU A 9 0.83 2.28 18.64
CA GLU A 9 -0.61 2.03 18.63
C GLU A 9 -1.24 2.52 17.32
N GLU A 10 -0.89 3.74 16.86
CA GLU A 10 -1.37 4.28 15.58
C GLU A 10 -0.94 3.37 14.41
N PHE A 11 0.30 2.85 14.44
CA PHE A 11 0.77 1.86 13.48
C PHE A 11 -0.05 0.56 13.54
N VAL A 12 -0.32 0.04 14.75
CA VAL A 12 -1.09 -1.20 14.95
C VAL A 12 -2.50 -1.07 14.38
N GLU A 13 -3.17 0.05 14.63
CA GLU A 13 -4.50 0.35 14.09
C GLU A 13 -4.49 0.39 12.56
N TRP A 14 -3.56 1.16 11.99
CA TRP A 14 -3.39 1.25 10.55
C TRP A 14 -3.12 -0.12 9.90
N TYR A 15 -2.21 -0.90 10.50
CA TYR A 15 -1.78 -2.20 9.97
C TYR A 15 -2.90 -3.25 10.04
N ARG A 16 -3.69 -3.26 11.13
CA ARG A 16 -4.85 -4.16 11.28
C ARG A 16 -5.87 -3.92 10.17
N GLU A 17 -6.18 -2.66 9.90
CA GLU A 17 -7.10 -2.29 8.82
C GLU A 17 -6.54 -2.61 7.44
N LEU A 18 -5.23 -2.40 7.24
CA LEU A 18 -4.53 -2.80 6.02
C LEU A 18 -4.58 -4.33 5.79
N GLY A 19 -4.63 -5.11 6.88
CA GLY A 19 -4.76 -6.56 6.86
C GLY A 19 -5.96 -7.10 6.07
N LYS A 20 -7.02 -6.29 5.90
CA LYS A 20 -8.18 -6.62 5.07
C LYS A 20 -7.82 -6.76 3.58
N LEU A 21 -6.74 -6.15 3.11
CA LEU A 21 -6.22 -6.34 1.75
C LEU A 21 -5.61 -7.73 1.52
N ARG A 22 -5.17 -8.41 2.60
CA ARG A 22 -4.57 -9.75 2.57
C ARG A 22 -3.35 -9.86 1.63
N VAL A 23 -2.55 -8.80 1.55
CA VAL A 23 -1.28 -8.81 0.81
C VAL A 23 -0.22 -9.60 1.58
N PHE A 24 0.90 -9.93 0.92
CA PHE A 24 1.87 -10.89 1.47
C PHE A 24 2.42 -10.50 2.85
N TRP A 25 2.48 -9.20 3.16
CA TRP A 25 3.02 -8.63 4.39
C TRP A 25 1.99 -7.92 5.26
N ALA A 26 0.72 -7.86 4.86
CA ALA A 26 -0.38 -7.28 5.65
C ALA A 26 -1.60 -8.18 5.52
N LYS A 27 -1.78 -9.02 6.54
CA LYS A 27 -2.89 -9.97 6.70
C LYS A 27 -3.57 -9.67 8.02
N ASN A 28 -4.79 -10.19 8.21
CA ASN A 28 -5.46 -10.14 9.50
C ASN A 28 -4.53 -10.65 10.60
N ALA A 29 -4.32 -9.83 11.63
CA ALA A 29 -3.40 -10.12 12.72
C ALA A 29 -4.17 -10.48 14.00
N ALA A 30 -3.77 -11.57 14.66
CA ALA A 30 -4.22 -11.92 16.00
C ALA A 30 -3.53 -11.04 17.05
N SER A 31 -2.23 -10.80 16.90
CA SER A 31 -1.44 -9.94 17.77
C SER A 31 -0.32 -9.26 16.99
N ILE A 32 0.07 -8.09 17.48
CA ILE A 32 1.17 -7.26 16.94
C ILE A 32 1.91 -6.72 18.15
N SER A 33 3.22 -6.88 18.22
CA SER A 33 4.05 -6.40 19.33
C SER A 33 5.40 -5.88 18.86
N LEU A 34 5.87 -4.80 19.48
CA LEU A 34 7.21 -4.28 19.26
C LEU A 34 8.20 -5.13 20.06
N VAL A 35 9.14 -5.79 19.38
CA VAL A 35 10.13 -6.70 20.00
C VAL A 35 11.49 -6.03 20.14
N GLY A 36 11.81 -5.11 19.25
CA GLY A 36 13.07 -4.37 19.30
C GLY A 36 12.91 -3.00 18.68
N LEU A 37 13.60 -2.02 19.25
CA LEU A 37 13.67 -0.66 18.72
C LEU A 37 15.11 -0.15 18.90
N SER A 38 15.70 0.28 17.80
CA SER A 38 16.96 1.00 17.76
C SER A 38 16.80 2.28 16.94
N VAL A 39 17.87 3.06 16.84
CA VAL A 39 17.91 4.26 16.00
C VAL A 39 17.69 3.91 14.52
N GLU A 40 18.27 2.81 14.06
CA GLU A 40 18.26 2.44 12.64
C GLU A 40 17.10 1.53 12.25
N ALA A 41 16.54 0.76 13.19
CA ALA A 41 15.51 -0.22 12.88
C ALA A 41 14.54 -0.49 14.02
N ALA A 42 13.35 -0.94 13.65
CA ALA A 42 12.38 -1.52 14.55
C ALA A 42 12.05 -2.95 14.11
N VAL A 43 11.85 -3.84 15.08
CA VAL A 43 11.42 -5.21 14.85
C VAL A 43 10.05 -5.40 15.47
N VAL A 44 9.06 -5.70 14.65
CA VAL A 44 7.69 -5.95 15.06
C VAL A 44 7.36 -7.42 14.81
N SER A 45 6.94 -8.12 15.86
CA SER A 45 6.39 -9.47 15.74
C SER A 45 4.89 -9.38 15.43
N VAL A 46 4.45 -10.18 14.47
CA VAL A 46 3.05 -10.27 14.06
C VAL A 46 2.61 -11.72 13.98
N LYS A 47 1.46 -12.00 14.58
CA LYS A 47 0.80 -13.30 14.45
C LYS A 47 -0.33 -13.17 13.45
N TRP A 48 -0.13 -13.64 12.21
CA TRP A 48 -1.16 -13.59 11.18
C TRP A 48 -2.16 -14.74 11.31
N LEU A 49 -3.44 -14.42 11.13
CA LEU A 49 -4.52 -15.38 10.96
C LEU A 49 -4.60 -15.80 9.50
N VAL A 50 -4.02 -16.96 9.17
CA VAL A 50 -4.01 -17.51 7.82
C VAL A 50 -4.89 -18.75 7.79
N ARG A 51 -6.08 -18.62 7.19
CA ARG A 51 -7.12 -19.66 7.17
C ARG A 51 -7.50 -20.07 8.60
N ARG A 52 -7.10 -21.27 9.04
CA ARG A 52 -7.37 -21.82 10.39
C ARG A 52 -6.11 -21.91 11.25
N ARG A 53 -5.02 -21.24 10.86
CA ARG A 53 -3.73 -21.31 11.56
C ARG A 53 -3.23 -19.91 11.91
N VAL A 54 -2.49 -19.84 13.00
CA VAL A 54 -1.68 -18.68 13.36
C VAL A 54 -0.29 -18.87 12.76
N VAL A 55 0.20 -17.86 12.06
CA VAL A 55 1.53 -17.87 11.43
C VAL A 55 2.33 -16.70 11.97
N ASP A 56 3.46 -16.98 12.61
CA ASP A 56 4.36 -15.94 13.09
C ASP A 56 5.14 -15.31 11.93
N ALA A 57 5.21 -13.99 11.93
CA ALA A 57 5.97 -13.20 10.99
C ALA A 57 6.68 -12.06 11.73
N SER A 58 7.80 -11.63 11.16
CA SER A 58 8.56 -10.49 11.68
C SER A 58 8.62 -9.41 10.63
N LEU A 59 8.27 -8.18 11.02
CA LEU A 59 8.48 -6.97 10.22
C LEU A 59 9.73 -6.27 10.75
N VAL A 60 10.76 -6.20 9.93
CA VAL A 60 11.98 -5.44 10.17
C VAL A 60 11.85 -4.14 9.41
N VAL A 61 11.69 -3.03 10.11
CA VAL A 61 11.49 -1.70 9.52
C VAL A 61 12.73 -0.86 9.74
N CYS A 62 13.45 -0.56 8.67
CA CYS A 62 14.64 0.27 8.69
C CYS A 62 14.29 1.74 8.45
N SER A 63 14.93 2.62 9.22
CA SER A 63 14.82 4.08 9.09
C SER A 63 15.88 4.65 8.14
N SER A 64 17.01 3.95 7.98
CA SER A 64 18.14 4.36 7.13
C SER A 64 18.16 3.60 5.80
N PRO A 65 18.60 4.22 4.69
CA PRO A 65 18.80 3.55 3.42
C PRO A 65 20.05 2.64 3.37
N ALA A 66 20.89 2.69 4.41
CA ALA A 66 22.07 1.83 4.55
C ALA A 66 22.23 1.41 6.03
N PRO A 67 21.33 0.56 6.55
CA PRO A 67 21.41 0.08 7.93
C PRO A 67 22.66 -0.80 8.10
N THR A 68 23.61 -0.38 8.95
CA THR A 68 24.90 -1.08 9.09
C THR A 68 24.72 -2.48 9.68
N ASP A 69 23.72 -2.64 10.54
CA ASP A 69 23.50 -3.86 11.30
C ASP A 69 22.45 -4.80 10.67
N LEU A 70 22.01 -4.54 9.44
CA LEU A 70 20.93 -5.32 8.81
C LEU A 70 21.22 -6.83 8.73
N PRO A 71 22.41 -7.31 8.32
CA PRO A 71 22.70 -8.74 8.32
C PRO A 71 22.62 -9.37 9.72
N ALA A 72 23.16 -8.67 10.73
CA ALA A 72 23.12 -9.12 12.12
C ALA A 72 21.69 -9.13 12.66
N LEU A 73 20.89 -8.11 12.35
CA LEU A 73 19.49 -8.02 12.73
C LEU A 73 18.68 -9.17 12.10
N LEU A 74 18.81 -9.38 10.79
CA LEU A 74 18.12 -10.46 10.08
C LEU A 74 18.52 -11.85 10.58
N SER A 75 19.74 -12.03 11.09
CA SER A 75 20.19 -13.31 11.69
C SER A 75 19.49 -13.64 13.01
N ARG A 76 19.00 -12.62 13.72
CA ARG A 76 18.33 -12.75 15.03
C ARG A 76 16.81 -12.82 14.91
N VAL A 77 16.27 -12.44 13.75
CA VAL A 77 14.84 -12.37 13.52
C VAL A 77 14.33 -13.72 13.02
N GLY A 78 13.42 -14.32 13.78
CA GLY A 78 12.75 -15.59 13.45
C GLY A 78 11.36 -15.39 12.83
N GLY A 79 10.65 -16.52 12.66
CA GLY A 79 9.28 -16.56 12.15
C GLY A 79 9.16 -17.31 10.83
N SER A 80 7.93 -17.65 10.48
CA SER A 80 7.64 -18.33 9.20
C SER A 80 7.77 -17.39 8.00
N ALA A 81 7.73 -16.08 8.22
CA ALA A 81 7.97 -15.05 7.23
C ALA A 81 8.76 -13.89 7.83
N VAL A 82 9.79 -13.43 7.11
CA VAL A 82 10.52 -12.21 7.44
C VAL A 82 10.21 -11.17 6.37
N ILE A 83 9.65 -10.05 6.80
CA ILE A 83 9.33 -8.90 5.99
C ILE A 83 10.34 -7.81 6.30
N LEU A 84 11.03 -7.33 5.28
CA LEU A 84 11.94 -6.19 5.36
C LEU A 84 11.26 -4.97 4.75
N VAL A 85 11.20 -3.86 5.49
CA VAL A 85 10.71 -2.57 5.03
C VAL A 85 11.87 -1.58 5.10
N VAL A 86 12.25 -1.01 3.96
CA VAL A 86 13.40 -0.10 3.85
C VAL A 86 13.02 1.14 3.06
N PRO A 87 13.73 2.27 3.24
CA PRO A 87 13.60 3.42 2.34
C PRO A 87 13.78 2.99 0.89
N LYS A 88 12.94 3.49 0.00
CA LYS A 88 13.02 3.16 -1.43
C LYS A 88 14.38 3.57 -1.99
N GLY A 89 15.00 2.69 -2.79
CA GLY A 89 16.33 2.91 -3.35
C GLY A 89 17.47 2.39 -2.46
N THR A 90 17.15 1.83 -1.30
CA THR A 90 18.10 1.07 -0.48
C THR A 90 18.66 -0.10 -1.30
N PRO A 91 19.99 -0.21 -1.48
CA PRO A 91 20.59 -1.37 -2.13
C PRO A 91 20.24 -2.64 -1.36
N PHE A 92 19.63 -3.62 -2.03
CA PHE A 92 19.32 -4.90 -1.44
C PHE A 92 19.44 -6.01 -2.48
N ASP A 93 19.96 -7.17 -2.07
CA ASP A 93 20.10 -8.31 -2.97
C ASP A 93 18.72 -8.89 -3.33
N ALA A 94 18.29 -8.63 -4.56
CA ALA A 94 17.04 -9.14 -5.11
C ALA A 94 16.98 -10.68 -5.16
N SER A 95 18.13 -11.38 -5.10
CA SER A 95 18.19 -12.84 -5.05
C SER A 95 17.55 -13.41 -3.77
N LEU A 96 17.53 -12.63 -2.69
CA LEU A 96 16.99 -13.01 -1.38
C LEU A 96 15.48 -12.73 -1.26
N VAL A 97 14.87 -12.09 -2.26
CA VAL A 97 13.48 -11.64 -2.23
C VAL A 97 12.58 -12.62 -2.97
N ASP A 98 11.43 -12.97 -2.38
CA ASP A 98 10.40 -13.78 -3.04
C ASP A 98 9.15 -12.96 -3.44
N ALA A 99 8.88 -11.86 -2.73
CA ALA A 99 7.79 -10.94 -3.02
C ALA A 99 8.20 -9.51 -2.72
N LYS A 100 7.69 -8.58 -3.54
CA LYS A 100 7.98 -7.16 -3.46
C LYS A 100 6.69 -6.35 -3.45
N SER A 101 6.68 -5.29 -2.66
CA SER A 101 5.75 -4.19 -2.84
C SER A 101 6.43 -2.86 -2.58
N VAL A 102 5.76 -1.77 -2.95
CA VAL A 102 6.16 -0.42 -2.58
C VAL A 102 5.04 0.21 -1.78
N LEU A 103 5.38 0.88 -0.69
CA LEU A 103 4.48 1.61 0.19
C LEU A 103 4.81 3.09 0.08
N TYR A 104 3.81 3.90 -0.22
CA TYR A 104 3.93 5.34 -0.29
C TYR A 104 3.00 6.00 0.72
N PHE A 105 3.44 7.12 1.28
CA PHE A 105 2.64 7.99 2.12
C PHE A 105 2.64 9.43 1.61
N TRP A 106 1.53 10.12 1.83
CA TRP A 106 1.36 11.56 1.65
C TRP A 106 0.78 12.16 2.92
N GLY A 107 1.13 13.43 3.18
CA GLY A 107 0.29 14.26 4.03
C GLY A 107 -0.99 14.66 3.26
N PRO A 108 -2.10 14.93 3.96
CA PRO A 108 -3.36 15.38 3.32
C PRO A 108 -3.22 16.71 2.55
N ASN A 109 -2.19 17.51 2.86
CA ASN A 109 -1.87 18.77 2.19
C ASN A 109 -0.73 18.64 1.16
N ALA A 110 -0.33 17.41 0.81
CA ALA A 110 0.77 17.21 -0.12
C ALA A 110 0.43 17.76 -1.52
N GLU A 111 1.40 18.45 -2.12
CA GLU A 111 1.29 18.88 -3.51
C GLU A 111 1.51 17.69 -4.44
N VAL A 112 0.57 17.47 -5.34
CA VAL A 112 0.69 16.52 -6.46
C VAL A 112 1.02 17.26 -7.75
N LEU A 113 1.22 16.53 -8.85
CA LEU A 113 1.35 17.16 -10.16
C LEU A 113 0.07 17.93 -10.52
N GLU A 114 0.13 18.91 -11.43
CA GLU A 114 -1.08 19.65 -11.85
C GLU A 114 -2.13 18.67 -12.40
N PRO A 115 -3.31 18.56 -11.76
CA PRO A 115 -4.32 17.58 -12.12
C PRO A 115 -5.07 17.97 -13.39
N ASN A 116 -5.70 16.99 -14.05
CA ASN A 116 -6.65 17.31 -15.11
C ASN A 116 -7.97 17.85 -14.50
N ARG A 117 -8.24 19.13 -14.73
CA ARG A 117 -9.41 19.83 -14.17
C ARG A 117 -10.72 19.51 -14.88
N GLU A 118 -10.67 19.03 -16.13
CA GLU A 118 -11.84 18.62 -16.91
C GLU A 118 -12.52 17.36 -16.35
N VAL A 119 -11.79 16.57 -15.56
CA VAL A 119 -12.33 15.37 -14.93
C VAL A 119 -13.24 15.80 -13.79
N GLU A 120 -14.54 15.61 -13.96
CA GLU A 120 -15.52 15.74 -12.87
C GLU A 120 -15.29 14.61 -11.87
N VAL A 121 -15.33 14.91 -10.57
CA VAL A 121 -15.11 13.91 -9.53
C VAL A 121 -16.34 13.81 -8.65
N ARG A 122 -16.75 12.56 -8.38
CA ARG A 122 -17.86 12.24 -7.49
C ARG A 122 -17.37 11.34 -6.36
N VAL A 123 -17.80 11.65 -5.14
CA VAL A 123 -17.44 10.90 -3.93
C VAL A 123 -18.68 10.19 -3.40
N TYR A 124 -18.59 8.88 -3.27
CA TYR A 124 -19.68 8.00 -2.86
C TYR A 124 -19.40 7.41 -1.48
N ARG A 125 -20.41 7.49 -0.60
CA ARG A 125 -20.46 6.77 0.69
C ARG A 125 -21.30 5.50 0.58
N GLU A 126 -22.35 5.61 -0.23
CA GLU A 126 -23.27 4.57 -0.63
C GLU A 126 -23.38 4.60 -2.15
N TRP A 127 -23.75 3.49 -2.77
CA TRP A 127 -23.76 3.35 -4.22
C TRP A 127 -24.89 2.44 -4.67
N SER A 128 -25.46 2.78 -5.81
CA SER A 128 -26.47 1.96 -6.49
C SER A 128 -25.84 0.79 -7.26
N SER A 129 -26.68 -0.08 -7.82
CA SER A 129 -26.26 -1.10 -8.77
C SER A 129 -25.67 -0.50 -10.06
N GLU A 130 -26.15 0.67 -10.49
CA GLU A 130 -25.66 1.39 -11.67
C GLU A 130 -24.25 1.96 -11.42
N ASP A 131 -24.02 2.55 -10.24
CA ASP A 131 -22.71 3.00 -9.81
C ASP A 131 -21.71 1.83 -9.77
N MET A 132 -22.14 0.70 -9.20
CA MET A 132 -21.32 -0.53 -9.16
C MET A 132 -20.93 -1.01 -10.56
N ALA A 133 -21.86 -0.98 -11.52
CA ALA A 133 -21.55 -1.32 -12.90
C ALA A 133 -20.53 -0.35 -13.51
N ALA A 134 -20.60 0.94 -13.18
CA ALA A 134 -19.60 1.93 -13.61
C ALA A 134 -18.21 1.64 -13.00
N PHE A 135 -18.16 1.33 -11.71
CA PHE A 135 -16.92 0.99 -10.99
C PHE A 135 -16.24 -0.23 -11.60
N GLU A 136 -17.04 -1.27 -11.87
CA GLU A 136 -16.58 -2.50 -12.52
C GLU A 136 -15.99 -2.23 -13.91
N ARG A 137 -16.68 -1.44 -14.74
CA ARG A 137 -16.18 -1.07 -16.08
C ARG A 137 -14.81 -0.39 -16.00
N VAL A 138 -14.63 0.58 -15.12
CA VAL A 138 -13.36 1.31 -14.98
C VAL A 138 -12.22 0.38 -14.55
N GLN A 139 -12.42 -0.45 -13.53
CA GLN A 139 -11.37 -1.36 -13.07
C GLN A 139 -11.00 -2.37 -14.16
N LYS A 140 -11.98 -3.03 -14.78
CA LYS A 140 -11.73 -3.98 -15.88
C LYS A 140 -10.93 -3.34 -17.02
N GLN A 141 -11.27 -2.10 -17.40
CA GLN A 141 -10.51 -1.35 -18.42
C GLN A 141 -9.11 -0.90 -17.96
N SER A 142 -8.86 -0.79 -16.66
CA SER A 142 -7.57 -0.40 -16.08
C SER A 142 -6.59 -1.59 -15.96
N TRP A 143 -7.03 -2.68 -15.30
CA TRP A 143 -6.16 -3.82 -14.95
C TRP A 143 -6.74 -5.21 -15.25
N GLY A 144 -7.96 -5.31 -15.78
CA GLY A 144 -8.54 -6.57 -16.28
C GLY A 144 -9.49 -7.31 -15.33
N PHE A 145 -9.65 -6.88 -14.08
CA PHE A 145 -10.61 -7.49 -13.14
C PHE A 145 -11.31 -6.42 -12.28
N PHE A 146 -12.25 -6.82 -11.44
CA PHE A 146 -12.97 -5.93 -10.54
C PHE A 146 -12.90 -6.46 -9.11
N VAL A 147 -12.61 -5.56 -8.18
CA VAL A 147 -12.78 -5.79 -6.74
C VAL A 147 -13.85 -4.83 -6.24
N PRO A 148 -14.98 -5.33 -5.69
CA PRO A 148 -16.03 -4.46 -5.21
C PRO A 148 -15.55 -3.65 -3.99
N PRO A 149 -15.98 -2.38 -3.87
CA PRO A 149 -15.75 -1.62 -2.65
C PRO A 149 -16.48 -2.27 -1.47
N ARG A 150 -15.94 -2.11 -0.26
CA ARG A 150 -16.52 -2.66 0.97
C ARG A 150 -17.43 -1.62 1.62
N PRO A 151 -18.74 -1.91 1.77
CA PRO A 151 -19.66 -1.00 2.46
C PRO A 151 -19.16 -0.65 3.87
N GLY A 152 -19.29 0.62 4.25
CA GLY A 152 -18.84 1.14 5.55
C GLY A 152 -17.33 1.38 5.67
N ASP A 153 -16.50 0.60 4.98
CA ASP A 153 -15.04 0.78 4.99
C ASP A 153 -14.59 1.83 3.96
N HIS A 154 -15.19 1.85 2.76
CA HIS A 154 -14.68 2.64 1.65
C HIS A 154 -15.47 3.93 1.39
N ARG A 155 -14.75 5.00 1.06
CA ARG A 155 -15.25 6.12 0.26
C ARG A 155 -14.77 5.90 -1.17
N VAL A 156 -15.71 5.83 -2.11
CA VAL A 156 -15.37 5.61 -3.52
C VAL A 156 -15.27 6.95 -4.21
N VAL A 157 -14.11 7.22 -4.83
CA VAL A 157 -13.87 8.44 -5.61
C VAL A 157 -13.84 8.03 -7.08
N ALA A 158 -14.84 8.48 -7.84
CA ALA A 158 -14.97 8.18 -9.27
C ALA A 158 -14.80 9.44 -10.11
N GLY A 159 -14.02 9.32 -11.19
CA GLY A 159 -13.78 10.41 -12.15
C GLY A 159 -14.57 10.20 -13.42
N PHE A 160 -15.15 11.28 -13.94
CA PHE A 160 -15.94 11.30 -15.17
C PHE A 160 -15.35 12.31 -16.15
N LEU A 161 -15.39 11.99 -17.44
CA LEU A 161 -15.00 12.90 -18.51
C LEU A 161 -16.09 12.85 -19.59
N GLY A 162 -16.79 13.97 -19.82
CA GLY A 162 -17.93 14.00 -20.73
C GLY A 162 -19.06 13.04 -20.30
N GLY A 163 -19.30 12.91 -19.00
CA GLY A 163 -20.29 11.99 -18.43
C GLY A 163 -19.88 10.51 -18.39
N GLU A 164 -18.75 10.13 -19.00
CA GLU A 164 -18.27 8.76 -19.01
C GLU A 164 -17.37 8.46 -17.81
N PRO A 165 -17.55 7.34 -17.08
CA PRO A 165 -16.65 6.97 -15.97
C PRO A 165 -15.28 6.55 -16.50
N VAL A 166 -14.23 7.25 -16.08
CA VAL A 166 -12.85 7.07 -16.58
C VAL A 166 -11.85 6.66 -15.50
N ALA A 167 -12.15 6.91 -14.22
CA ALA A 167 -11.24 6.61 -13.12
C ALA A 167 -11.97 6.28 -11.82
N LEU A 168 -11.27 5.57 -10.94
CA LEU A 168 -11.82 5.04 -9.70
C LEU A 168 -10.72 4.84 -8.66
N ALA A 169 -11.01 5.15 -7.41
CA ALA A 169 -10.17 4.77 -6.27
C ALA A 169 -11.02 4.58 -5.02
N TYR A 170 -10.55 3.74 -4.09
CA TYR A 170 -11.20 3.51 -2.81
C TYR A 170 -10.33 4.04 -1.68
N LEU A 171 -10.80 5.05 -0.97
CA LEU A 171 -10.18 5.48 0.28
C LEU A 171 -10.78 4.66 1.43
N ASN A 172 -9.95 3.91 2.14
CA ASN A 172 -10.38 3.24 3.37
C ASN A 172 -10.51 4.30 4.48
N ALA A 173 -11.74 4.52 4.94
CA ALA A 173 -12.06 5.54 5.94
C ALA A 173 -11.51 5.21 7.34
N ARG A 174 -11.04 3.98 7.58
CA ARG A 174 -10.52 3.54 8.88
C ARG A 174 -9.00 3.72 9.03
N ASN A 175 -8.25 3.74 7.93
CA ASN A 175 -6.78 3.90 7.98
C ASN A 175 -6.20 4.79 6.88
N PHE A 176 -7.05 5.39 6.06
CA PHE A 176 -6.69 6.28 4.94
C PHE A 176 -5.72 5.67 3.93
N ASN A 177 -5.72 4.33 3.80
CA ASN A 177 -5.08 3.66 2.69
C ASN A 177 -5.97 3.73 1.44
N ILE A 178 -5.36 3.99 0.28
CA ILE A 178 -6.00 3.87 -1.02
C ILE A 178 -6.00 2.37 -1.38
N ASP A 179 -7.09 1.70 -1.01
CA ASP A 179 -7.25 0.26 -1.21
C ASP A 179 -7.31 -0.06 -2.71
N TYR A 180 -6.51 -1.04 -3.13
CA TYR A 180 -6.31 -1.42 -4.55
C TYR A 180 -5.75 -0.29 -5.44
N GLY A 181 -5.59 0.90 -4.87
CA GLY A 181 -5.01 2.10 -5.44
C GLY A 181 -5.87 2.79 -6.50
N VAL A 182 -5.25 3.70 -7.24
CA VAL A 182 -5.92 4.52 -8.27
C VAL A 182 -5.98 3.76 -9.59
N HIS A 183 -7.18 3.68 -10.16
CA HIS A 183 -7.45 3.05 -11.46
C HIS A 183 -7.90 4.11 -12.46
N VAL A 184 -7.36 4.02 -13.68
CA VAL A 184 -7.78 4.84 -14.82
C VAL A 184 -7.94 3.89 -16.01
N ALA A 185 -9.05 4.01 -16.73
CA ALA A 185 -9.25 3.25 -17.96
C ALA A 185 -8.13 3.57 -18.97
N ARG A 186 -7.55 2.53 -19.59
CA ARG A 186 -6.29 2.64 -20.38
C ARG A 186 -6.28 3.72 -21.44
N ARG A 187 -7.41 3.95 -22.13
CA ARG A 187 -7.55 4.99 -23.16
C ARG A 187 -7.39 6.43 -22.64
N TYR A 188 -7.48 6.64 -21.32
CA TYR A 188 -7.27 7.94 -20.67
C TYR A 188 -5.92 8.05 -19.94
N TRP A 189 -5.03 7.07 -20.09
CA TRP A 189 -3.70 7.16 -19.52
C TRP A 189 -2.92 8.34 -20.10
N ARG A 190 -1.98 8.87 -19.32
CA ARG A 190 -1.17 10.05 -19.63
C ARG A 190 -1.95 11.36 -19.81
N ARG A 191 -3.24 11.39 -19.45
CA ARG A 191 -4.07 12.61 -19.42
C ARG A 191 -4.24 13.20 -18.02
N ARG A 192 -3.36 12.85 -17.08
CA ARG A 192 -3.38 13.27 -15.65
C ARG A 192 -4.69 13.03 -14.89
N VAL A 193 -5.54 12.12 -15.38
CA VAL A 193 -6.79 11.71 -14.71
C VAL A 193 -6.49 11.08 -13.33
N GLY A 194 -5.51 10.18 -13.26
CA GLY A 194 -5.13 9.56 -11.99
C GLY A 194 -4.63 10.57 -10.95
N THR A 195 -3.91 11.61 -11.40
CA THR A 195 -3.46 12.71 -10.54
C THR A 195 -4.64 13.52 -10.01
N ARG A 196 -5.69 13.78 -10.82
CA ARG A 196 -6.92 14.40 -10.33
C ARG A 196 -7.59 13.56 -9.24
N ILE A 197 -7.68 12.25 -9.42
CA ILE A 197 -8.23 11.35 -8.39
C ILE A 197 -7.38 11.36 -7.12
N LEU A 198 -6.05 11.35 -7.24
CA LEU A 198 -5.17 11.43 -6.08
C LEU A 198 -5.34 12.77 -5.33
N ALA A 199 -5.41 13.89 -6.04
CA ALA A 199 -5.68 15.20 -5.45
C ALA A 199 -7.00 15.19 -4.64
N GLU A 200 -8.05 14.61 -5.21
CA GLU A 200 -9.33 14.49 -4.52
C GLU A 200 -9.25 13.58 -3.28
N LEU A 201 -8.54 12.45 -3.36
CA LEU A 201 -8.33 11.57 -2.22
C LEU A 201 -7.62 12.28 -1.07
N LEU A 202 -6.64 13.14 -1.37
CA LEU A 202 -5.93 13.93 -0.36
C LEU A 202 -6.85 15.00 0.25
N SER A 203 -7.66 15.71 -0.56
CA SER A 203 -8.64 16.67 -0.05
C SER A 203 -9.68 15.99 0.84
N LEU A 204 -10.25 14.87 0.39
CA LEU A 204 -11.21 14.09 1.16
C LEU A 204 -10.60 13.58 2.47
N ALA A 205 -9.36 13.09 2.44
CA ALA A 205 -8.67 12.64 3.65
C ALA A 205 -8.46 13.81 4.64
N ARG A 206 -8.13 15.01 4.15
CA ARG A 206 -8.03 16.23 4.96
C ARG A 206 -9.35 16.56 5.66
N GLU A 207 -10.46 16.54 4.93
CA GLU A 207 -11.80 16.81 5.47
C GLU A 207 -12.20 15.79 6.53
N LEU A 208 -11.73 14.55 6.40
CA LEU A 208 -11.94 13.47 7.37
C LEU A 208 -10.92 13.49 8.53
N GLY A 209 -10.05 14.50 8.62
CA GLY A 209 -9.09 14.66 9.70
C GLY A 209 -7.91 13.69 9.64
N ALA A 210 -7.63 13.08 8.48
CA ALA A 210 -6.51 12.18 8.31
C ALA A 210 -5.17 12.91 8.48
N LYS A 211 -4.23 12.31 9.21
CA LYS A 211 -2.84 12.80 9.28
C LYS A 211 -2.02 12.41 8.06
N ARG A 212 -2.41 11.33 7.40
CA ARG A 212 -1.68 10.73 6.28
C ARG A 212 -2.62 9.97 5.35
N VAL A 213 -2.20 9.78 4.12
CA VAL A 213 -2.80 8.87 3.14
C VAL A 213 -1.73 7.89 2.68
N SER A 214 -2.05 6.61 2.55
CA SER A 214 -1.09 5.59 2.11
C SER A 214 -1.56 4.84 0.87
N VAL A 215 -0.65 4.20 0.14
CA VAL A 215 -1.01 3.18 -0.85
C VAL A 215 0.03 2.08 -0.90
N VAL A 216 -0.44 0.84 -0.97
CA VAL A 216 0.41 -0.34 -1.15
C VAL A 216 0.33 -0.83 -2.59
N ARG A 217 1.49 -0.92 -3.25
CA ARG A 217 1.64 -1.47 -4.60
C ARG A 217 2.40 -2.78 -4.58
N VAL A 218 1.65 -3.89 -4.56
CA VAL A 218 2.21 -5.24 -4.66
C VAL A 218 2.61 -5.54 -6.09
N PHE A 219 3.83 -6.03 -6.27
CA PHE A 219 4.36 -6.39 -7.58
C PHE A 219 4.05 -7.86 -7.86
N ARG A 220 3.77 -8.19 -9.13
CA ARG A 220 3.44 -9.57 -9.53
C ARG A 220 4.65 -10.51 -9.46
N SER A 221 5.85 -9.95 -9.45
CA SER A 221 7.11 -10.64 -9.22
C SER A 221 8.07 -9.73 -8.47
N ALA A 222 9.12 -10.27 -7.87
CA ALA A 222 10.14 -9.47 -7.19
C ALA A 222 10.81 -8.42 -8.11
N ARG A 223 10.90 -8.71 -9.41
CA ARG A 223 11.43 -7.79 -10.43
C ARG A 223 10.42 -6.72 -10.86
N GLY A 224 9.13 -6.99 -10.70
CA GLY A 224 8.04 -6.16 -11.21
C GLY A 224 7.79 -6.35 -12.69
N THR A 225 6.54 -6.21 -13.10
CA THR A 225 6.15 -6.14 -14.51
C THR A 225 6.15 -4.68 -14.98
N THR A 226 6.11 -4.44 -16.30
CA THR A 226 5.95 -3.09 -16.86
C THR A 226 4.73 -2.35 -16.31
N SER A 227 3.66 -3.09 -16.02
CA SER A 227 2.45 -2.53 -15.40
C SER A 227 2.71 -2.10 -13.95
N ASP A 228 3.45 -2.90 -13.18
CA ASP A 228 3.77 -2.60 -11.78
C ASP A 228 4.69 -1.37 -11.71
N LEU A 229 5.71 -1.33 -12.57
CA LEU A 229 6.64 -0.19 -12.66
C LEU A 229 5.91 1.09 -13.05
N ARG A 230 4.98 1.04 -14.02
CA ARG A 230 4.19 2.22 -14.39
C ARG A 230 3.33 2.74 -13.24
N ALA A 231 2.71 1.85 -12.48
CA ALA A 231 1.94 2.24 -11.31
C ALA A 231 2.83 2.86 -10.24
N ALA A 232 4.00 2.27 -9.94
CA ALA A 232 4.98 2.82 -9.03
C ALA A 232 5.45 4.22 -9.45
N SER A 233 5.83 4.40 -10.72
CA SER A 233 6.24 5.70 -11.27
C SER A 233 5.13 6.74 -11.19
N PHE A 234 3.86 6.37 -11.34
CA PHE A 234 2.74 7.29 -11.13
C PHE A 234 2.75 7.85 -9.70
N TYR A 235 2.90 6.99 -8.68
CA TYR A 235 2.92 7.47 -7.30
C TYR A 235 4.14 8.31 -7.00
N GLU A 236 5.33 7.87 -7.43
CA GLU A 236 6.57 8.62 -7.27
C GLU A 236 6.48 10.03 -7.88
N ALA A 237 5.95 10.13 -9.10
CA ALA A 237 5.81 11.39 -9.78
C ALA A 237 4.87 12.37 -9.04
N ASN A 238 3.95 11.86 -8.22
CA ASN A 238 3.05 12.66 -7.39
C ASN A 238 3.59 12.90 -5.97
N ARG A 239 4.91 12.92 -5.79
CA ARG A 239 5.62 13.49 -4.63
C ARG A 239 5.13 12.98 -3.25
N PRO A 240 5.17 11.66 -2.99
CA PRO A 240 4.93 11.12 -1.66
C PRO A 240 5.95 11.69 -0.65
N SER A 241 5.51 11.95 0.57
CA SER A 241 6.40 12.38 1.67
C SER A 241 7.29 11.25 2.17
N LEU A 242 6.87 10.00 1.99
CA LEU A 242 7.66 8.81 2.31
C LEU A 242 7.44 7.72 1.27
N SER A 243 8.54 7.11 0.81
CA SER A 243 8.54 5.98 -0.12
C SER A 243 9.37 4.84 0.44
N LEU A 244 8.78 3.66 0.52
CA LEU A 244 9.40 2.48 1.12
C LEU A 244 9.27 1.28 0.20
N GLU A 245 10.32 0.47 0.13
CA GLU A 245 10.25 -0.86 -0.45
C GLU A 245 9.98 -1.88 0.65
N VAL A 246 9.06 -2.79 0.37
CA VAL A 246 8.71 -3.88 1.27
C VAL A 246 9.00 -5.20 0.57
N TYR A 247 9.88 -5.98 1.18
CA TYR A 247 10.30 -7.28 0.68
C TYR A 247 9.85 -8.37 1.63
N ARG A 248 9.42 -9.50 1.10
CA ARG A 248 9.44 -10.75 1.85
C ARG A 248 10.70 -11.50 1.45
N LEU A 249 11.45 -11.91 2.47
CA LEU A 249 12.69 -12.64 2.27
C LEU A 249 12.38 -14.13 2.09
N LYS A 250 13.14 -14.79 1.21
CA LYS A 250 13.11 -16.24 1.09
C LYS A 250 13.46 -16.85 2.43
N THR A 251 12.62 -17.76 2.91
CA THR A 251 12.95 -18.56 4.08
C THR A 251 14.21 -19.36 3.75
N ARG A 252 15.26 -19.27 4.59
CA ARG A 252 16.39 -20.19 4.48
C ARG A 252 15.81 -21.58 4.61
N GLN A 253 15.91 -22.42 3.57
CA GLN A 253 15.72 -23.85 3.79
C GLN A 253 16.74 -24.22 4.85
N SER A 254 16.27 -24.68 6.00
CA SER A 254 17.08 -25.47 6.92
C SER A 254 17.63 -26.62 6.08
N GLY A 255 18.88 -26.50 5.66
CA GLY A 255 19.58 -27.57 5.00
C GLY A 255 19.41 -28.81 5.85
N ALA A 256 18.92 -29.87 5.21
CA ALA A 256 19.02 -31.21 5.76
C ALA A 256 20.47 -31.40 6.21
N GLN A 257 20.66 -31.58 7.52
CA GLN A 257 21.84 -32.26 8.01
C GLN A 257 21.69 -33.70 7.51
N GLY A 258 22.40 -34.02 6.43
CA GLY A 258 22.75 -35.37 6.05
C GLY A 258 24.08 -35.74 6.69
#